data_AF-A0A286E3C1-F1
#
_entry.id   AF-A0A286E3C1-F1
#
_cell.length_a   1.000
_cell.length_b   1.000
_cell.length_c   1.000
_cell.angle_alpha   90.00
_cell.angle_beta   90.00
_cell.angle_gamma   90.00
#
_symmetry.space_group_name_H-M   'P 1'
#
loop_
_entity.id
_entity.type
_entity.pdbx_description
1 polymer ?
#
loop_
_entity_poly.entity_id
_entity_poly.type
_entity_poly.pdbx_seq_one_letter_code
_entity_poly.pdbx_strand_id
1 'polypeptide(L)'
;MFYLWKNKLGFHLPDSYEEFLSCVKEEDGLDYYDDFGNGGYFYGYKNLLERNATYDVQKNAPDYFLIGQDGDLGFFIHKKGYDDAIYALDLGALGSAKMHHIADNMADLLTKILSNEDENWDLFDDED
;
A
#
# COMPACT_ATOMS: atom_id res chain seq x y z
N MET A 1 23.03 10.19 -7.73
CA MET A 1 22.21 11.28 -7.16
C MET A 1 20.80 10.73 -7.05
N PHE A 2 20.47 10.02 -5.97
CA PHE A 2 19.35 9.07 -5.94
C PHE A 2 18.43 9.21 -4.72
N TYR A 3 18.12 10.41 -4.21
CA TYR A 3 17.20 10.55 -3.06
C TYR A 3 16.42 11.88 -3.02
N LEU A 4 16.17 12.53 -4.17
CA LEU A 4 15.38 13.78 -4.17
C LEU A 4 13.91 13.55 -3.80
N TRP A 5 13.44 12.31 -3.95
CA TRP A 5 12.06 11.91 -3.74
C TRP A 5 11.69 11.81 -2.25
N LYS A 6 12.61 11.32 -1.40
CA LYS A 6 12.42 11.19 0.05
C LYS A 6 12.04 12.51 0.72
N ASN A 7 12.65 13.61 0.25
CA ASN A 7 12.40 14.94 0.79
C ASN A 7 10.99 15.48 0.45
N LYS A 8 10.26 14.89 -0.51
CA LYS A 8 8.93 15.36 -0.90
C LYS A 8 7.80 14.73 -0.09
N LEU A 9 8.01 13.58 0.54
CA LEU A 9 6.98 12.86 1.28
C LEU A 9 6.64 13.56 2.61
N GLY A 10 7.60 14.24 3.23
CA GLY A 10 7.39 14.96 4.50
C GLY A 10 7.28 14.06 5.73
N PHE A 11 7.57 12.76 5.60
CA PHE A 11 7.67 11.78 6.69
C PHE A 11 8.69 10.69 6.31
N HIS A 12 9.10 9.88 7.29
CA HIS A 12 9.98 8.73 7.05
C HIS A 12 9.15 7.50 6.66
N LEU A 13 9.56 6.82 5.60
CA LEU A 13 8.96 5.54 5.24
C LEU A 13 9.45 4.45 6.21
N PRO A 14 8.64 3.40 6.42
CA PRO A 14 9.13 2.17 7.04
C PRO A 14 10.31 1.58 6.27
N ASP A 15 11.26 0.99 6.98
CA ASP A 15 12.54 0.53 6.41
C ASP A 15 12.31 -0.55 5.34
N SER A 16 11.41 -1.51 5.59
CA SER A 16 11.10 -2.57 4.63
C SER A 16 10.46 -2.03 3.35
N TYR A 17 9.63 -1.00 3.47
CA TYR A 17 8.98 -0.38 2.33
C TYR A 17 9.96 0.51 1.55
N GLU A 18 10.90 1.16 2.24
CA GLU A 18 12.00 1.88 1.60
C GLU A 18 12.89 0.93 0.79
N GLU A 19 13.23 -0.24 1.33
CA GLU A 19 13.99 -1.27 0.62
C GLU A 19 13.22 -1.74 -0.63
N PHE A 20 11.93 -2.03 -0.48
CA PHE A 20 11.06 -2.37 -1.61
C PHE A 20 11.09 -1.29 -2.70
N LEU A 21 10.88 -0.02 -2.35
CA LEU A 21 10.91 1.09 -3.30
C LEU A 21 12.26 1.25 -3.98
N SER A 22 13.36 0.85 -3.35
CA SER A 22 14.69 0.89 -3.97
C SER A 22 14.88 -0.18 -5.05
N CYS A 23 14.11 -1.26 -4.99
CA CYS A 23 14.08 -2.34 -5.98
C CYS A 23 13.13 -2.06 -7.15
N VAL A 24 12.16 -1.17 -6.95
CA VAL A 24 11.17 -0.75 -7.95
C VAL A 24 11.71 0.46 -8.71
N LYS A 25 11.51 0.52 -10.04
CA LYS A 25 11.99 1.67 -10.82
C LYS A 25 11.21 2.92 -10.41
N GLU A 26 11.86 4.09 -10.38
CA GLU A 26 11.21 5.34 -9.93
C GLU A 26 9.92 5.69 -10.70
N GLU A 27 9.84 5.30 -11.98
CA GLU A 27 8.71 5.57 -12.86
C GLU A 27 7.71 4.40 -12.96
N ASP A 28 8.16 3.17 -12.71
CA ASP A 28 7.36 1.96 -12.87
C ASP A 28 7.21 1.31 -11.50
N GLY A 29 5.97 1.29 -10.98
CA GLY A 29 5.60 0.46 -9.84
C GLY A 29 5.75 -1.04 -10.08
N LEU A 30 5.19 -1.84 -9.19
CA LEU A 30 5.20 -3.29 -9.30
C LEU A 30 3.78 -3.81 -9.51
N ASP A 31 3.50 -4.33 -10.70
CA ASP A 31 2.34 -5.18 -10.92
C ASP A 31 2.59 -6.56 -10.30
N TYR A 32 1.56 -7.11 -9.66
CA TYR A 32 1.53 -8.52 -9.28
C TYR A 32 0.29 -9.16 -9.86
N TYR A 33 0.35 -10.48 -10.07
CA TYR A 33 -0.77 -11.26 -10.57
C TYR A 33 -0.81 -12.59 -9.84
N ASP A 34 -2.02 -13.04 -9.50
CA ASP A 34 -2.30 -14.40 -9.06
C ASP A 34 -2.33 -15.37 -10.27
N ASP A 35 -2.55 -16.66 -10.00
CA ASP A 35 -2.62 -17.69 -11.03
C ASP A 35 -3.85 -17.56 -11.96
N PHE A 36 -4.84 -16.76 -11.58
CA PHE A 36 -6.06 -16.48 -12.34
C PHE A 36 -5.96 -15.19 -13.18
N GLY A 37 -4.87 -14.45 -13.05
CA GLY A 37 -4.64 -13.17 -13.72
C GLY A 37 -5.33 -11.99 -13.05
N ASN A 38 -5.87 -12.16 -11.84
CA ASN A 38 -6.24 -11.03 -10.99
C ASN A 38 -4.97 -10.48 -10.35
N GLY A 39 -4.97 -9.21 -10.00
CA GLY A 39 -3.74 -8.61 -9.53
C GLY A 39 -3.88 -7.13 -9.24
N GLY A 40 -3.00 -6.69 -8.36
CA GLY A 40 -2.90 -5.30 -7.99
C GLY A 40 -1.60 -4.66 -8.47
N TYR A 41 -1.43 -3.43 -8.05
CA TYR A 41 -0.32 -2.58 -8.42
C TYR A 41 0.19 -1.83 -7.19
N PHE A 42 1.47 -2.05 -6.86
CA PHE A 42 2.20 -1.22 -5.90
C PHE A 42 2.85 -0.05 -6.61
N TYR A 43 2.72 1.14 -6.05
CA TYR A 43 3.09 2.37 -6.73
C TYR A 43 4.59 2.58 -6.75
N GLY A 44 5.10 2.97 -7.92
CA GLY A 44 6.37 3.67 -8.03
C GLY A 44 6.26 5.08 -7.43
N TYR A 45 7.41 5.74 -7.24
CA TYR A 45 7.46 7.01 -6.52
C TYR A 45 6.55 8.11 -7.10
N LYS A 46 6.45 8.22 -8.43
CA LYS A 46 5.57 9.22 -9.05
C LYS A 46 4.09 9.00 -8.67
N ASN A 47 3.65 7.75 -8.72
CA ASN A 47 2.27 7.36 -8.45
C ASN A 47 1.91 7.49 -6.96
N LEU A 48 2.87 7.32 -6.05
CA LEU A 48 2.65 7.52 -4.60
C LEU A 48 2.04 8.90 -4.31
N LEU A 49 2.67 9.97 -4.83
CA LEU A 49 2.21 11.33 -4.57
C LEU A 49 0.89 11.63 -5.29
N GLU A 50 0.78 11.23 -6.56
CA GLU A 50 -0.43 11.50 -7.38
C GLU A 50 -1.67 10.77 -6.81
N ARG A 51 -1.52 9.51 -6.40
CA ARG A 51 -2.63 8.70 -5.90
C ARG A 51 -3.07 9.13 -4.50
N ASN A 52 -2.15 9.41 -3.59
CA ASN A 52 -2.50 9.93 -2.26
C ASN A 52 -3.26 11.27 -2.35
N ALA A 53 -2.91 12.12 -3.31
CA ALA A 53 -3.64 13.35 -3.58
C ALA A 53 -5.01 13.09 -4.22
N THR A 54 -5.11 12.17 -5.18
CA THR A 54 -6.36 11.83 -5.88
C THR A 54 -7.43 11.32 -4.93
N TYR A 55 -7.05 10.49 -3.95
CA TYR A 55 -7.96 9.93 -2.95
C TYR A 55 -8.11 10.79 -1.69
N ASP A 56 -7.52 11.99 -1.63
CA ASP A 56 -7.53 12.85 -0.45
C ASP A 56 -7.08 12.12 0.83
N VAL A 57 -6.10 11.20 0.72
CA VAL A 57 -5.71 10.29 1.81
C VAL A 57 -5.30 11.06 3.06
N GLN A 58 -4.50 12.11 2.92
CA GLN A 58 -4.05 12.87 4.07
C GLN A 58 -5.17 13.69 4.75
N LYS A 59 -6.31 13.90 4.08
CA LYS A 59 -7.48 14.55 4.66
C LYS A 59 -8.36 13.55 5.42
N ASN A 60 -8.57 12.36 4.85
CA ASN A 60 -9.50 11.36 5.37
C ASN A 60 -8.83 10.35 6.33
N ALA A 61 -7.53 10.07 6.14
CA ALA A 61 -6.72 9.14 6.93
C ALA A 61 -5.29 9.72 7.15
N PRO A 62 -5.14 10.78 7.97
CA PRO A 62 -3.91 11.60 8.06
C PRO A 62 -2.66 10.85 8.53
N ASP A 63 -2.87 9.75 9.28
CA ASP A 63 -1.82 8.88 9.80
C ASP A 63 -1.37 7.80 8.79
N TYR A 64 -2.08 7.63 7.68
CA TYR A 64 -1.82 6.59 6.69
C TYR A 64 -1.35 7.17 5.35
N PHE A 65 -0.70 6.30 4.57
CA PHE A 65 -0.21 6.63 3.24
C PHE A 65 -0.48 5.45 2.29
N LEU A 66 -1.14 5.72 1.17
CA LEU A 66 -1.50 4.71 0.17
C LEU A 66 -0.28 4.33 -0.65
N ILE A 67 0.02 3.03 -0.73
CA ILE A 67 1.22 2.49 -1.38
C ILE A 67 0.93 1.59 -2.58
N GLY A 68 -0.32 1.21 -2.78
CA GLY A 68 -0.77 0.37 -3.89
C GLY A 68 -2.26 0.12 -3.81
N GLN A 69 -2.80 -0.59 -4.80
CA GLN A 69 -4.19 -1.02 -4.80
C GLN A 69 -4.40 -2.30 -5.59
N ASP A 70 -5.47 -3.03 -5.28
CA ASP A 70 -6.08 -4.06 -6.11
C ASP A 70 -7.56 -3.70 -6.28
N GLY A 71 -7.96 -3.26 -7.47
CA GLY A 71 -9.28 -2.64 -7.68
C GLY A 71 -9.50 -1.46 -6.71
N ASP A 72 -10.58 -1.56 -5.92
CA ASP A 72 -10.95 -0.58 -4.89
C ASP A 72 -10.28 -0.85 -3.53
N LEU A 73 -9.56 -1.96 -3.38
CA LEU A 73 -8.81 -2.25 -2.17
C LEU A 73 -7.49 -1.49 -2.16
N GLY A 74 -7.32 -0.56 -1.23
CA GLY A 74 -6.07 0.19 -1.04
C GLY A 74 -5.14 -0.49 -0.04
N PHE A 75 -3.83 -0.47 -0.33
CA PHE A 75 -2.77 -0.89 0.58
C PHE A 75 -2.09 0.32 1.21
N PHE A 76 -1.88 0.32 2.52
CA PHE A 76 -1.42 1.47 3.28
C PHE A 76 -0.27 1.13 4.23
N ILE A 77 0.57 2.13 4.48
CA ILE A 77 1.56 2.13 5.58
C ILE A 77 1.20 3.22 6.59
N HIS A 78 1.68 3.06 7.82
CA HIS A 78 1.52 4.07 8.86
C HIS A 78 2.67 5.09 8.83
N LYS A 79 2.35 6.38 8.70
CA LYS A 79 3.32 7.47 8.50
C LYS A 79 4.21 7.77 9.69
N LYS A 80 3.82 7.34 10.89
CA LYS A 80 4.68 7.50 12.08
C LYS A 80 5.90 6.56 12.07
N GLY A 81 5.94 5.56 11.18
CA GLY A 81 7.09 4.68 11.00
C GLY A 81 7.51 3.95 12.28
N TYR A 82 6.54 3.56 13.12
CA TYR A 82 6.81 2.77 14.32
C TYR A 82 6.89 1.27 14.02
N ASP A 83 6.31 0.86 12.90
CA ASP A 83 6.26 -0.49 12.40
C ASP A 83 6.44 -0.48 10.87
N ASP A 84 6.63 -1.67 10.33
CA ASP A 84 6.65 -1.96 8.90
C ASP A 84 5.29 -2.46 8.40
N ALA A 85 4.28 -2.48 9.28
CA ALA A 85 3.00 -3.11 9.03
C ALA A 85 2.30 -2.54 7.80
N ILE A 86 1.71 -3.45 7.02
CA ILE A 86 0.86 -3.12 5.88
C ILE A 86 -0.59 -3.29 6.28
N TYR A 87 -1.39 -2.29 5.90
CA TYR A 87 -2.80 -2.23 6.17
C TYR A 87 -3.59 -2.23 4.86
N ALA A 88 -4.85 -2.65 4.91
CA ALA A 88 -5.77 -2.56 3.79
C ALA A 88 -7.11 -1.95 4.18
N LEU A 89 -7.73 -1.29 3.21
CA LEU A 89 -9.06 -0.71 3.33
C LEU A 89 -9.66 -0.50 1.94
N ASP A 90 -10.97 -0.72 1.81
CA ASP A 90 -11.73 -0.25 0.67
C ASP A 90 -11.62 1.28 0.52
N LEU A 91 -11.19 1.75 -0.64
CA LEU A 91 -10.97 3.17 -0.93
C LEU A 91 -12.27 3.99 -0.88
N GLY A 92 -13.43 3.39 -1.14
CA GLY A 92 -14.75 3.98 -0.94
C GLY A 92 -15.13 4.16 0.54
N ALA A 93 -14.48 3.42 1.44
CA ALA A 93 -14.66 3.53 2.90
C ALA A 93 -13.58 4.39 3.60
N LEU A 94 -12.75 5.11 2.85
CA LEU A 94 -11.68 5.92 3.38
C LEU A 94 -12.20 7.06 4.27
N GLY A 95 -11.81 7.03 5.55
CA GLY A 95 -12.24 8.01 6.56
C GLY A 95 -13.56 7.65 7.26
N SER A 96 -14.24 6.58 6.85
CA SER A 96 -15.45 6.05 7.52
C SER A 96 -15.23 4.69 8.17
N ALA A 97 -14.30 3.88 7.66
CA ALA A 97 -13.95 2.57 8.19
C ALA A 97 -12.53 2.52 8.78
N LYS A 98 -12.25 1.45 9.53
CA LYS A 98 -10.94 1.22 10.15
C LYS A 98 -10.01 0.52 9.16
N MET A 99 -8.73 0.88 9.20
CA MET A 99 -7.68 0.15 8.49
C MET A 99 -7.49 -1.25 9.09
N HIS A 100 -7.34 -2.27 8.24
CA HIS A 100 -7.13 -3.66 8.65
C HIS A 100 -5.67 -4.04 8.48
N HIS A 101 -5.05 -4.60 9.51
CA HIS A 101 -3.69 -5.14 9.41
C HIS A 101 -3.69 -6.41 8.56
N ILE A 102 -2.82 -6.50 7.54
CA ILE A 102 -2.75 -7.64 6.61
C ILE A 102 -1.36 -8.30 6.52
N ALA A 103 -0.29 -7.56 6.84
CA ALA A 103 1.06 -8.08 6.83
C ALA A 103 1.97 -7.31 7.78
N ASP A 104 2.97 -7.98 8.33
CA ASP A 104 3.92 -7.35 9.27
C ASP A 104 4.91 -6.43 8.56
N ASN A 105 5.12 -6.65 7.25
CA ASN A 105 6.00 -5.87 6.38
C ASN A 105 5.71 -6.14 4.90
N MET A 106 6.38 -5.39 4.02
CA MET A 106 6.21 -5.52 2.57
C MET A 106 6.64 -6.89 2.03
N ALA A 107 7.67 -7.50 2.59
CA ALA A 107 8.15 -8.82 2.15
C ALA A 107 7.16 -9.92 2.53
N ASP A 108 6.55 -9.84 3.71
CA ASP A 108 5.46 -10.73 4.15
C ASP A 108 4.25 -10.60 3.21
N LEU A 109 3.84 -9.38 2.87
CA LEU A 109 2.74 -9.16 1.91
C LEU A 109 3.03 -9.78 0.54
N LEU A 110 4.21 -9.53 -0.03
CA LEU A 110 4.59 -10.12 -1.31
C LEU A 110 4.64 -11.65 -1.24
N THR A 111 5.11 -12.21 -0.13
CA THR A 111 5.14 -13.66 0.08
C THR A 111 3.73 -14.24 0.09
N LYS A 112 2.79 -13.61 0.82
CA LYS A 112 1.38 -14.02 0.87
C LYS A 112 0.72 -13.99 -0.51
N ILE A 113 0.91 -12.90 -1.25
CA ILE A 113 0.40 -12.74 -2.61
C ILE A 113 0.95 -13.82 -3.54
N LEU A 114 2.27 -14.05 -3.53
CA LEU A 114 2.93 -14.98 -4.46
C LEU A 114 2.74 -16.46 -4.09
N SER A 115 2.46 -16.76 -2.83
CA SER A 115 2.29 -18.16 -2.37
C SER A 115 0.85 -18.66 -2.55
N ASN A 116 -0.08 -17.80 -2.99
CA ASN A 116 -1.52 -18.06 -2.97
C ASN A 116 -1.96 -18.66 -1.61
N GLU A 117 -1.36 -18.20 -0.50
CA GLU A 117 -1.85 -18.58 0.82
C GLU A 117 -3.19 -17.85 0.99
N ASP A 118 -4.25 -18.53 0.51
CA ASP A 118 -5.66 -18.21 0.74
C ASP A 118 -5.88 -17.99 2.23
N GLU A 119 -5.84 -16.74 2.68
CA GLU A 119 -6.54 -16.34 3.90
C GLU A 119 -7.28 -15.04 3.65
N ASN A 120 -8.49 -15.20 3.13
CA ASN A 120 -9.64 -14.44 3.60
C ASN A 120 -9.57 -12.91 3.37
N TRP A 121 -9.48 -12.48 2.10
CA TRP A 121 -9.81 -11.09 1.74
C TRP A 121 -11.34 -10.83 1.82
N ASP A 122 -12.15 -11.85 2.08
CA ASP A 122 -13.58 -11.72 2.45
C ASP A 122 -13.78 -10.94 3.77
N LEU A 123 -12.70 -10.51 4.45
CA LEU A 123 -12.76 -9.53 5.54
C LEU A 123 -13.33 -8.16 5.14
N PHE A 124 -13.51 -7.90 3.83
CA PHE A 124 -14.19 -6.72 3.30
C PHE A 124 -15.61 -6.99 2.78
N ASP A 125 -16.09 -8.24 2.86
CA ASP A 125 -17.41 -8.66 2.33
C ASP A 125 -18.48 -8.84 3.42
N ASP A 126 -18.29 -8.27 4.62
CA ASP A 126 -19.33 -8.21 5.65
C ASP A 126 -20.34 -7.08 5.38
N GLU A 127 -21.37 -7.48 4.61
CA GLU A 127 -22.79 -7.09 4.57
C GLU A 127 -23.27 -5.76 3.96
N ASP A 128 -24.06 -5.89 2.88
CA ASP A 128 -25.54 -5.89 2.98
C ASP A 128 -26.16 -7.11 2.24
#